data_AF-A0A1A8PZ32-F1
#
_entry.id   AF-A0A1A8PZ32-F1
#
_cell.length_a   1.000
_cell.length_b   1.000
_cell.length_c   1.000
_cell.angle_alpha   90.00
_cell.angle_beta   90.00
_cell.angle_gamma   90.00
#
_symmetry.space_group_name_H-M   'P 1'
#
loop_
_entity.id
_entity.type
_entity.pdbx_description
1 polymer ?
#
loop_
_entity_poly.entity_id
_entity_poly.type
_entity_poly.pdbx_seq_one_letter_code
_entity_poly.pdbx_strand_id
1 'polypeptide(L)'
;LGAVIAVVLLLAFVERPSSLSISSDPRHRSVAWEPPCGFTESIEMICLIVFSIDLAVKSYLIGWEEFRKSKWLISYTVVLFVSVIDWVLSVSMACDERLRIRRLFRPFFLLQNSSLMKKTLKCIKRTLPEIASVIVLLALHLCLFTMIGMLLFTKSDDVKQNGEWELHFRGLLQSLTSMLVLLTTANNPDVMIPAYSVNRGYSIFFITFSVIGTYCLMNLLTAIIYNQFRGYLLMSVQTSIIRRRLGIRAAFQVLSCQ
;
A
#
# COMPACT_ATOMS: atom_id res chain seq x y z
N LEU A 1 23.33 -10.67 -1.31
CA LEU A 1 22.29 -9.64 -1.51
C LEU A 1 21.02 -9.87 -0.68
N GLY A 2 20.35 -11.05 -0.76
CA GLY A 2 19.13 -11.31 0.01
C GLY A 2 19.27 -11.13 1.54
N ALA A 3 20.38 -11.60 2.12
CA ALA A 3 20.68 -11.38 3.54
C ALA A 3 20.83 -9.88 3.90
N VAL A 4 21.47 -9.09 3.04
CA VAL A 4 21.63 -7.63 3.24
C VAL A 4 20.28 -6.92 3.22
N ILE A 5 19.40 -7.30 2.30
CA ILE A 5 18.02 -6.77 2.27
C ILE A 5 17.29 -7.12 3.56
N ALA A 6 17.42 -8.36 4.06
CA ALA A 6 16.81 -8.77 5.32
C ALA A 6 17.35 -7.96 6.50
N VAL A 7 18.67 -7.74 6.58
CA VAL A 7 19.30 -6.91 7.63
C VAL A 7 18.76 -5.48 7.61
N VAL A 8 18.68 -4.84 6.43
CA VAL A 8 18.16 -3.46 6.28
C VAL A 8 16.70 -3.34 6.72
N LEU A 9 15.88 -4.36 6.43
CA LEU A 9 14.48 -4.38 6.86
C LEU A 9 14.35 -4.67 8.37
N LEU A 10 15.18 -5.55 8.92
CA LEU A 10 15.17 -5.89 10.35
C LEU A 10 15.71 -4.75 11.24
N LEU A 11 16.59 -3.91 10.72
CA LEU A 11 17.08 -2.71 11.40
C LEU A 11 15.94 -1.81 11.91
N ALA A 12 14.77 -1.81 11.26
CA ALA A 12 13.59 -1.06 11.71
C ALA A 12 13.09 -1.46 13.12
N PHE A 13 13.39 -2.67 13.59
CA PHE A 13 13.00 -3.10 14.95
C PHE A 13 13.90 -2.52 16.04
N VAL A 14 15.15 -2.22 15.71
CA VAL A 14 16.20 -1.77 16.64
C VAL A 14 16.36 -0.25 16.64
N GLU A 15 16.10 0.39 15.49
CA GLU A 15 16.15 1.83 15.32
C GLU A 15 15.11 2.60 16.15
N ARG A 16 15.32 3.91 16.34
CA ARG A 16 14.34 4.79 17.01
C ARG A 16 13.11 5.04 16.11
N PRO A 17 11.86 4.87 16.60
CA PRO A 17 11.49 4.33 17.92
C PRO A 17 11.69 2.81 17.98
N SER A 18 12.38 2.34 19.03
CA SER A 18 12.69 0.91 19.14
C SER A 18 11.46 0.10 19.55
N SER A 19 11.36 -1.10 18.97
CA SER A 19 10.30 -2.07 19.28
C SER A 19 10.63 -2.95 20.49
N LEU A 20 11.85 -2.83 21.02
CA LEU A 20 12.36 -3.57 22.16
C LEU A 20 11.82 -2.99 23.47
N SER A 21 10.57 -3.34 23.78
CA SER A 21 9.88 -3.06 25.04
C SER A 21 9.08 -4.27 25.49
N ILE A 22 8.87 -4.43 26.80
CA ILE A 22 8.15 -5.59 27.36
C ILE A 22 6.68 -5.58 26.94
N SER A 23 6.08 -4.40 26.82
CA SER A 23 4.68 -4.22 26.42
C SER A 23 4.54 -3.03 25.49
N SER A 24 3.68 -3.17 24.49
CA SER A 24 3.27 -2.10 23.57
C SER A 24 2.14 -1.22 24.14
N ASP A 25 1.53 -1.60 25.27
CA ASP A 25 0.48 -0.80 25.93
C ASP A 25 1.09 0.49 26.49
N PRO A 26 0.66 1.69 26.04
CA PRO A 26 1.17 2.96 26.55
C PRO A 26 1.06 3.10 28.07
N ARG A 27 0.11 2.41 28.72
CA ARG A 27 -0.08 2.45 30.18
C ARG A 27 0.98 1.67 30.95
N HIS A 28 1.55 0.63 30.34
CA HIS A 28 2.48 -0.30 30.98
C HIS A 28 3.83 -0.38 30.24
N ARG A 29 4.14 0.63 29.44
CA ARG A 29 5.31 0.63 28.55
C ARG A 29 6.59 0.84 29.35
N SER A 30 7.45 -0.17 29.36
CA SER A 30 8.84 -0.03 29.85
C SER A 30 9.63 0.93 28.95
N VAL A 31 10.65 1.59 29.50
CA VAL A 31 11.59 2.41 28.71
C VAL A 31 12.18 1.53 27.60
N ALA A 32 12.02 1.97 26.36
CA ALA A 32 12.49 1.22 25.21
C ALA A 32 14.02 1.33 25.14
N TRP A 33 14.69 0.23 24.78
CA TRP A 33 16.15 0.25 24.65
C TRP A 33 16.57 1.13 23.47
N GLU A 34 17.40 2.14 23.72
CA GLU A 34 17.90 3.03 22.67
C GLU A 34 19.33 2.65 22.27
N PRO A 35 19.60 2.38 20.98
CA PRO A 35 20.95 2.11 20.52
C PRO A 35 21.83 3.37 20.64
N PRO A 36 23.15 3.22 20.86
CA PRO A 36 24.08 4.34 20.81
C PRO A 36 24.11 4.96 19.42
N CYS A 37 24.31 6.29 19.36
CA CYS A 37 24.44 7.02 18.11
C CYS A 37 25.57 6.41 17.26
N GLY A 38 25.28 6.12 15.99
CA GLY A 38 26.23 5.54 15.05
C GLY A 38 26.17 4.02 14.87
N PHE A 39 25.66 3.23 15.82
CA PHE A 39 25.59 1.77 15.64
C PHE A 39 24.67 1.38 14.48
N THR A 40 23.43 1.84 14.48
CA THR A 40 22.46 1.57 13.40
C THR A 40 22.93 2.18 12.07
N GLU A 41 23.51 3.38 12.12
CA GLU A 41 24.04 4.08 10.94
C GLU A 41 25.22 3.34 10.30
N SER A 42 26.07 2.70 11.10
CA SER A 42 27.21 1.91 10.61
C SER A 42 26.76 0.64 9.88
N ILE A 43 25.77 -0.08 10.42
CA ILE A 43 25.20 -1.26 9.76
C ILE A 43 24.54 -0.83 8.45
N GLU A 44 23.82 0.28 8.47
CA GLU A 44 23.16 0.80 7.28
C GLU A 44 24.15 1.24 6.20
N MET A 45 25.29 1.82 6.57
CA MET A 45 26.38 2.11 5.63
C MET A 45 26.92 0.88 4.94
N ILE A 46 27.21 -0.16 5.71
CA ILE A 46 27.72 -1.42 5.16
C ILE A 46 26.73 -1.95 4.11
N CYS A 47 25.42 -1.86 4.40
CA CYS A 47 24.38 -2.27 3.47
C CYS A 47 24.33 -1.39 2.20
N LEU A 48 24.42 -0.06 2.35
CA LEU A 48 24.45 0.88 1.22
C LEU A 48 25.69 0.70 0.32
N ILE A 49 26.84 0.38 0.91
CA ILE A 49 28.06 0.05 0.16
C ILE A 49 27.83 -1.22 -0.67
N VAL A 50 27.25 -2.27 -0.07
CA VAL A 50 26.94 -3.51 -0.82
C VAL A 50 25.94 -3.26 -1.95
N PHE A 51 24.93 -2.42 -1.74
CA PHE A 51 24.00 -2.03 -2.81
C PHE A 51 24.67 -1.21 -3.92
N SER A 52 25.60 -0.33 -3.56
CA SER A 52 26.40 0.44 -4.52
C SER A 52 27.24 -0.47 -5.40
N ILE A 53 27.89 -1.47 -4.80
CA ILE A 53 28.68 -2.49 -5.53
C ILE A 53 27.77 -3.32 -6.44
N ASP A 54 26.60 -3.77 -5.96
CA ASP A 54 25.63 -4.50 -6.78
C ASP A 54 25.15 -3.68 -7.99
N LEU A 55 24.88 -2.39 -7.80
CA LEU A 55 24.52 -1.48 -8.89
C LEU A 55 25.67 -1.31 -9.89
N ALA A 56 26.91 -1.14 -9.40
CA ALA A 56 28.09 -1.01 -10.26
C ALA A 56 28.33 -2.27 -11.11
N VAL A 57 28.26 -3.46 -10.50
CA VAL A 57 28.40 -4.74 -11.21
C VAL A 57 27.29 -4.91 -12.25
N LYS A 58 26.03 -4.60 -11.91
CA LYS A 58 24.92 -4.65 -12.87
C LYS A 58 25.10 -3.67 -14.03
N SER A 59 25.55 -2.45 -13.74
CA SER A 59 25.83 -1.44 -14.77
C SER A 59 26.96 -1.89 -15.71
N TYR A 60 27.99 -2.54 -15.18
CA TYR A 60 29.10 -3.05 -15.98
C TYR A 60 28.67 -4.22 -16.87
N LEU A 61 27.93 -5.20 -16.33
CA LEU A 61 27.50 -6.40 -17.07
C LEU A 61 26.47 -6.13 -18.17
N ILE A 62 25.56 -5.16 -17.97
CA ILE A 62 24.47 -4.87 -18.91
C ILE A 62 24.91 -3.91 -20.02
N GLY A 63 25.91 -3.07 -19.75
CA GLY A 63 26.34 -2.01 -20.65
C GLY A 63 25.52 -0.73 -20.51
N TRP A 64 26.13 0.41 -20.85
CA TRP A 64 25.59 1.75 -20.59
C TRP A 64 24.30 2.07 -21.37
N GLU A 65 24.22 1.63 -22.63
CA GLU A 65 23.06 1.87 -23.50
C GLU A 65 21.80 1.18 -22.99
N GLU A 66 21.92 -0.09 -22.59
CA GLU A 66 20.79 -0.85 -22.04
C GLU A 66 20.46 -0.44 -20.60
N PHE A 67 21.44 0.04 -19.84
CA PHE A 67 21.22 0.63 -18.52
C PHE A 67 20.26 1.82 -18.58
N ARG A 68 20.47 2.76 -19.51
CA ARG A 68 19.62 3.96 -19.67
C ARG A 68 18.20 3.64 -20.15
N LYS A 69 17.98 2.51 -20.81
CA LYS A 69 16.63 2.06 -21.20
C LYS A 69 15.86 1.42 -20.04
N SER A 70 16.55 0.84 -19.07
CA SER A 70 15.93 0.12 -17.96
C SER A 70 15.46 1.05 -16.85
N LYS A 71 14.16 1.35 -16.82
CA LYS A 71 13.51 2.18 -15.77
C LYS A 71 13.77 1.68 -14.34
N TRP A 72 13.90 0.36 -14.16
CA TRP A 72 14.18 -0.25 -12.85
C TRP A 72 15.60 0.04 -12.37
N LEU A 73 16.58 0.09 -13.27
CA LEU A 73 17.97 0.41 -12.90
C LEU A 73 18.11 1.91 -12.61
N ILE A 74 17.51 2.77 -13.43
CA ILE A 74 17.45 4.21 -13.16
C ILE A 74 16.81 4.50 -11.80
N SER A 75 15.66 3.89 -11.51
CA SER A 75 14.99 4.06 -10.22
C SER A 75 15.86 3.54 -9.06
N TYR A 76 16.66 2.49 -9.27
CA TYR A 76 17.57 1.99 -8.25
C TYR A 76 18.72 2.95 -7.98
N THR A 77 19.29 3.56 -9.01
CA THR A 77 20.30 4.62 -8.86
C THR A 77 19.75 5.83 -8.11
N VAL A 78 18.54 6.30 -8.47
CA VAL A 78 17.92 7.46 -7.81
C VAL A 78 17.64 7.16 -6.33
N VAL A 79 17.05 6.02 -6.02
CA VAL A 79 16.75 5.63 -4.63
C VAL A 79 18.03 5.47 -3.81
N LEU A 80 19.08 4.87 -4.39
CA LEU A 80 20.36 4.71 -3.73
C LEU A 80 21.03 6.05 -3.47
N PHE A 81 20.98 6.97 -4.43
CA PHE A 81 21.53 8.32 -4.30
C PHE A 81 20.81 9.14 -3.21
N VAL A 82 19.47 9.16 -3.22
CA VAL A 82 18.67 9.83 -2.18
C VAL A 82 18.93 9.22 -0.82
N SER A 83 19.08 7.89 -0.75
CA SER A 83 19.51 7.23 0.47
C SER A 83 20.87 7.78 0.90
N VAL A 84 21.95 7.64 0.12
CA VAL A 84 23.29 8.15 0.51
C VAL A 84 23.26 9.60 1.05
N ILE A 85 22.52 10.52 0.41
CA ILE A 85 22.34 11.90 0.92
C ILE A 85 21.72 11.92 2.33
N ASP A 86 20.59 11.24 2.53
CA ASP A 86 19.91 11.15 3.82
C ASP A 86 20.81 10.53 4.90
N TRP A 87 21.71 9.60 4.54
CA TRP A 87 22.67 9.04 5.51
C TRP A 87 23.71 10.08 5.93
N VAL A 88 24.29 10.80 4.96
CA VAL A 88 25.27 11.86 5.22
C VAL A 88 24.67 12.95 6.12
N LEU A 89 23.40 13.31 5.87
CA LEU A 89 22.66 14.27 6.70
C LEU A 89 22.48 13.74 8.13
N SER A 90 22.08 12.47 8.30
CA SER A 90 21.87 11.87 9.61
C SER A 90 23.14 11.82 10.47
N VAL A 91 24.28 11.51 9.85
CA VAL A 91 25.59 11.54 10.52
C VAL A 91 26.03 12.96 10.85
N SER A 92 25.81 13.91 9.93
CA SER A 92 26.19 15.32 10.14
C SER A 92 25.41 15.97 11.28
N MET A 93 24.16 15.57 11.49
CA MET A 93 23.31 16.03 12.59
C MET A 93 23.44 15.20 13.87
N ALA A 94 24.51 14.40 14.01
CA ALA A 94 24.76 13.56 15.19
C ALA A 94 23.55 12.69 15.61
N CYS A 95 22.81 12.17 14.62
CA CYS A 95 21.63 11.32 14.80
C CYS A 95 20.37 12.00 15.39
N ASP A 96 20.28 13.34 15.44
CA ASP A 96 19.12 14.09 15.98
C ASP A 96 18.01 14.36 14.93
N GLU A 97 18.03 13.63 13.81
CA GLU A 97 17.05 13.79 12.75
C GLU A 97 15.71 13.12 13.09
N ARG A 98 14.63 13.91 13.09
CA ARG A 98 13.28 13.43 13.42
C ARG A 98 12.64 12.57 12.33
N LEU A 99 12.95 12.84 11.06
CA LEU A 99 12.36 12.16 9.90
C LEU A 99 13.45 11.60 9.01
N ARG A 100 13.59 10.28 8.98
CA ARG A 100 14.58 9.59 8.14
C ARG A 100 13.91 9.06 6.88
N ILE A 101 14.09 9.75 5.76
CA ILE A 101 13.37 9.47 4.50
C ILE A 101 13.82 8.12 3.92
N ARG A 102 15.10 7.75 4.13
CA ARG A 102 15.67 6.44 3.71
C ARG A 102 14.83 5.23 4.08
N ARG A 103 14.16 5.26 5.23
CA ARG A 103 13.37 4.13 5.75
C ARG A 103 12.22 3.76 4.81
N LEU A 104 11.59 4.78 4.22
CA LEU A 104 10.49 4.60 3.27
C LEU A 104 10.94 3.86 2.00
N PHE A 105 12.22 4.03 1.63
CA PHE A 105 12.78 3.42 0.44
C PHE A 105 13.30 1.99 0.64
N ARG A 106 13.46 1.50 1.88
CA ARG A 106 14.01 0.14 2.12
C ARG A 106 13.23 -0.99 1.42
N PRO A 107 11.88 -1.00 1.39
CA PRO A 107 11.12 -2.00 0.65
C PRO A 107 11.43 -1.99 -0.86
N PHE A 108 11.88 -0.86 -1.41
CA PHE A 108 12.27 -0.77 -2.81
C PHE A 108 13.45 -1.69 -3.15
N PHE A 109 14.42 -1.87 -2.24
CA PHE A 109 15.56 -2.77 -2.49
C PHE A 109 15.10 -4.24 -2.64
N LEU A 110 14.08 -4.65 -1.88
CA LEU A 110 13.43 -5.96 -2.03
C LEU A 110 12.72 -6.07 -3.38
N LEU A 111 11.93 -5.05 -3.75
CA LEU A 111 11.22 -4.97 -5.03
C LEU A 111 12.18 -5.02 -6.23
N GLN A 112 13.32 -4.33 -6.14
CA GLN A 112 14.31 -4.27 -7.19
C GLN A 112 15.01 -5.62 -7.42
N ASN A 113 15.22 -6.41 -6.36
CA ASN A 113 15.86 -7.71 -6.46
C ASN A 113 14.91 -8.81 -6.96
N SER A 114 13.63 -8.75 -6.58
CA SER A 114 12.66 -9.80 -6.91
C SER A 114 12.01 -9.62 -8.28
N SER A 115 12.35 -10.49 -9.24
CA SER A 115 11.71 -10.50 -10.56
C SER A 115 10.22 -10.85 -10.51
N LEU A 116 9.78 -11.62 -9.51
CA LEU A 116 8.38 -11.95 -9.28
C LEU A 116 7.60 -10.71 -8.85
N MET A 117 8.13 -9.93 -7.90
CA MET A 117 7.47 -8.70 -7.42
C MET A 117 7.37 -7.62 -8.50
N LYS A 118 8.39 -7.51 -9.36
CA LYS A 118 8.32 -6.61 -10.53
C LYS A 118 7.18 -6.99 -11.47
N LYS A 119 6.98 -8.30 -11.70
CA LYS A 119 5.88 -8.80 -12.53
C LYS A 119 4.52 -8.53 -11.89
N THR A 120 4.38 -8.75 -10.58
CA THR A 120 3.11 -8.49 -9.86
C THR A 120 2.79 -7.00 -9.80
N LEU A 121 3.76 -6.11 -9.56
CA LEU A 121 3.53 -4.66 -9.63
C LEU A 121 3.12 -4.20 -11.04
N LYS A 122 3.75 -4.74 -12.08
CA LYS A 122 3.35 -4.48 -13.46
C LYS A 122 1.93 -4.98 -13.75
N CYS A 123 1.52 -6.10 -13.14
CA CYS A 123 0.14 -6.58 -13.18
C CYS A 123 -0.81 -5.57 -12.55
N ILE A 124 -0.59 -5.23 -11.28
CA ILE A 124 -1.46 -4.33 -10.51
C ILE A 124 -1.62 -3.01 -11.25
N LYS A 125 -0.53 -2.44 -11.77
CA LYS A 125 -0.57 -1.21 -12.57
C LYS A 125 -1.44 -1.35 -13.83
N ARG A 126 -1.41 -2.51 -14.49
CA ARG A 126 -2.19 -2.77 -15.71
C ARG A 126 -3.67 -2.98 -15.41
N THR A 127 -4.01 -3.57 -14.27
CA THR A 127 -5.41 -3.84 -13.86
C THR A 127 -6.07 -2.65 -13.17
N LEU A 128 -5.28 -1.73 -12.60
CA LEU A 128 -5.77 -0.52 -11.93
C LEU A 128 -6.77 0.32 -12.76
N PRO A 129 -6.54 0.63 -14.06
CA PRO A 129 -7.48 1.44 -14.84
C PRO A 129 -8.86 0.78 -14.99
N GLU A 130 -8.94 -0.55 -15.06
CA GLU A 130 -10.22 -1.25 -15.20
C GLU A 130 -10.99 -1.24 -13.88
N ILE A 131 -10.29 -1.44 -12.76
CA ILE A 131 -10.87 -1.35 -11.41
C ILE A 131 -11.32 0.09 -11.08
N ALA A 132 -10.64 1.10 -11.65
CA ALA A 132 -10.96 2.50 -11.41
C ALA A 132 -12.42 2.86 -11.76
N SER A 133 -12.99 2.25 -12.81
CA SER A 133 -14.40 2.47 -13.19
C SER A 133 -15.38 2.11 -12.08
N VAL A 134 -15.13 1.00 -11.37
CA VAL A 134 -15.96 0.52 -10.26
C VAL A 134 -15.73 1.36 -9.02
N ILE A 135 -14.49 1.77 -8.76
CA ILE A 135 -14.17 2.68 -7.65
C ILE A 135 -14.90 4.01 -7.82
N VAL A 136 -14.97 4.54 -9.04
CA VAL A 136 -15.75 5.75 -9.34
C VAL A 136 -17.24 5.52 -9.09
N LEU A 137 -17.80 4.38 -9.52
CA LEU A 137 -19.19 4.03 -9.23
C LEU A 137 -19.47 3.93 -7.72
N LEU A 138 -18.56 3.33 -6.96
CA LEU A 138 -18.63 3.22 -5.51
C LEU A 138 -18.54 4.60 -4.82
N ALA A 139 -17.65 5.47 -5.30
CA ALA A 139 -17.53 6.84 -4.81
C ALA A 139 -18.80 7.65 -5.11
N LEU A 140 -19.39 7.50 -6.29
CA LEU A 140 -20.67 8.12 -6.63
C LEU A 140 -21.80 7.63 -5.73
N HIS A 141 -21.87 6.33 -5.46
CA HIS A 141 -22.83 5.76 -4.52
C HIS A 141 -22.66 6.35 -3.11
N LEU A 142 -21.43 6.43 -2.60
CA LEU A 142 -21.14 7.06 -1.31
C LEU A 142 -21.54 8.53 -1.28
N CYS A 143 -21.15 9.32 -2.29
CA CYS A 143 -21.47 10.75 -2.35
C CYS A 143 -22.98 10.99 -2.42
N LEU A 144 -23.70 10.23 -3.25
CA LEU A 144 -25.15 10.36 -3.42
C LEU A 144 -25.88 10.07 -2.10
N PHE A 145 -25.58 8.94 -1.45
CA PHE A 145 -26.22 8.59 -0.17
C PHE A 145 -25.79 9.50 0.97
N THR A 146 -24.57 10.04 0.93
CA THR A 146 -24.13 11.06 1.90
C THR A 146 -24.94 12.34 1.78
N MET A 147 -25.16 12.84 0.55
CA MET A 147 -25.97 14.02 0.31
C MET A 147 -27.44 13.80 0.70
N ILE A 148 -28.01 12.65 0.33
CA ILE A 148 -29.37 12.28 0.75
C ILE A 148 -29.46 12.18 2.28
N GLY A 149 -28.49 11.53 2.93
CA GLY A 149 -28.46 11.39 4.38
C GLY A 149 -28.40 12.73 5.10
N MET A 150 -27.59 13.68 4.63
CA MET A 150 -27.54 15.04 5.19
C MET A 150 -28.85 15.82 5.00
N LEU A 151 -29.59 15.57 3.91
CA LEU A 151 -30.90 16.18 3.66
C LEU A 151 -32.02 15.50 4.45
N LEU A 152 -31.90 14.20 4.71
CA LEU A 152 -32.90 13.41 5.43
C LEU A 152 -32.79 13.60 6.95
N PHE A 153 -31.57 13.71 7.45
CA PHE A 153 -31.23 13.87 8.87
C PHE A 153 -30.73 15.29 9.15
N THR A 154 -31.55 16.29 8.81
CA THR A 154 -31.25 17.68 9.16
C THR A 154 -31.45 17.95 10.64
N LYS A 155 -30.83 19.02 11.15
CA LYS A 155 -31.09 19.51 12.50
C LYS A 155 -32.59 19.82 12.68
N SER A 156 -33.21 19.14 13.63
CA SER A 156 -34.58 19.40 14.09
C SER A 156 -34.56 20.37 15.28
N ASP A 157 -35.67 21.08 15.51
CA ASP A 157 -35.82 21.96 16.69
C ASP A 157 -35.91 21.14 17.99
N ASP A 158 -36.35 19.88 17.90
CA ASP A 158 -36.41 18.95 19.03
C ASP A 158 -35.03 18.36 19.36
N VAL A 159 -34.43 18.83 20.44
CA VAL A 159 -33.11 18.38 20.92
C VAL A 159 -33.04 16.85 21.11
N LYS A 160 -34.15 16.19 21.48
CA LYS A 160 -34.22 14.73 21.67
C LYS A 160 -34.12 13.92 20.37
N GLN A 161 -34.35 14.52 19.21
CA GLN A 161 -34.31 13.84 17.90
C GLN A 161 -32.99 14.09 17.13
N ASN A 162 -32.10 14.93 17.66
CA ASN A 162 -30.88 15.37 16.97
C ASN A 162 -29.67 14.43 17.13
N GLY A 163 -29.81 13.30 17.81
CA GLY A 163 -28.69 12.37 18.07
C GLY A 163 -27.97 11.94 16.78
N GLU A 164 -28.73 11.62 15.73
CA GLU A 164 -28.16 11.23 14.43
C GLU A 164 -27.38 12.35 13.74
N TRP A 165 -27.99 13.54 13.70
CA TRP A 165 -27.38 14.69 13.05
C TRP A 165 -26.08 15.08 13.76
N GLU A 166 -26.06 15.05 15.09
CA GLU A 166 -24.88 15.40 15.88
C GLU A 166 -23.74 14.39 15.74
N LEU A 167 -24.05 13.09 15.76
CA LEU A 167 -23.07 12.01 15.74
C LEU A 167 -22.56 11.65 14.35
N HIS A 168 -23.42 11.70 13.32
CA HIS A 168 -23.11 11.14 12.00
C HIS A 168 -23.28 12.14 10.85
N PHE A 169 -24.34 12.95 10.84
CA PHE A 169 -24.74 13.75 9.66
C PHE A 169 -24.49 15.27 9.74
N ARG A 170 -23.68 15.74 10.69
CA ARG A 170 -23.48 17.18 10.96
C ARG A 170 -22.82 17.94 9.81
N GLY A 171 -21.91 17.29 9.08
CA GLY A 171 -21.14 17.88 8.00
C GLY A 171 -20.66 16.85 6.99
N LEU A 172 -20.21 17.32 5.82
CA LEU A 172 -19.90 16.47 4.68
C LEU A 172 -18.87 15.39 5.01
N LEU A 173 -17.74 15.73 5.62
CA LEU A 173 -16.67 14.77 5.94
C LEU A 173 -17.11 13.72 6.97
N GLN A 174 -17.85 14.13 8.01
CA GLN A 174 -18.35 13.25 9.06
C GLN A 174 -19.42 12.28 8.51
N SER A 175 -20.32 12.80 7.67
CA SER A 175 -21.35 12.01 6.99
C SER A 175 -20.73 11.01 6.02
N LEU A 176 -19.77 11.45 5.21
CA LEU A 176 -19.03 10.60 4.28
C LEU A 176 -18.27 9.50 5.03
N THR A 177 -17.64 9.83 6.15
CA THR A 177 -16.92 8.85 6.99
C THR A 177 -17.89 7.84 7.59
N SER A 178 -19.02 8.30 8.13
CA SER A 178 -20.05 7.41 8.70
C SER A 178 -20.63 6.46 7.65
N MET A 179 -20.87 6.94 6.43
CA MET A 179 -21.30 6.13 5.29
C MET A 179 -20.22 5.17 4.79
N LEU A 180 -18.95 5.61 4.77
CA LEU A 180 -17.82 4.77 4.38
C LEU A 180 -17.60 3.62 5.38
N VAL A 181 -17.76 3.88 6.68
CA VAL A 181 -17.71 2.85 7.73
C VAL A 181 -18.93 1.93 7.67
N LEU A 182 -20.10 2.46 7.30
CA LEU A 182 -21.29 1.63 7.08
C LEU A 182 -21.18 0.74 5.84
N LEU A 183 -20.48 1.19 4.80
CA LEU A 183 -20.22 0.39 3.60
C LEU A 183 -19.43 -0.89 3.94
N THR A 184 -18.55 -0.81 4.93
CA THR A 184 -17.82 -1.96 5.50
C THR A 184 -18.58 -2.65 6.64
N THR A 185 -19.79 -2.21 6.96
CA THR A 185 -20.70 -2.72 8.00
C THR A 185 -20.16 -2.67 9.44
N ALA A 186 -19.11 -1.88 9.69
CA ALA A 186 -18.43 -1.86 10.98
C ALA A 186 -19.19 -1.13 12.09
N ASN A 187 -20.10 -0.21 11.73
CA ASN A 187 -20.93 0.57 12.64
C ASN A 187 -22.44 0.24 12.52
N ASN A 188 -22.80 -0.92 11.96
CA ASN A 188 -24.19 -1.40 11.94
C ASN A 188 -24.43 -2.27 13.19
N PRO A 189 -25.43 -2.00 14.06
CA PRO A 189 -26.55 -1.07 13.90
C PRO A 189 -26.36 0.34 14.47
N ASP A 190 -25.22 0.65 15.09
CA ASP A 190 -24.99 1.90 15.85
C ASP A 190 -25.34 3.18 15.08
N VAL A 191 -24.99 3.26 13.79
CA VAL A 191 -25.27 4.42 12.91
C VAL A 191 -26.75 4.59 12.54
N MET A 192 -27.58 3.58 12.80
CA MET A 192 -29.01 3.57 12.47
C MET A 192 -29.90 3.73 13.71
N ILE A 193 -29.41 3.37 14.90
CA ILE A 193 -30.21 3.30 16.13
C ILE A 193 -30.92 4.62 16.45
N PRO A 194 -30.22 5.78 16.55
CA PRO A 194 -30.90 7.02 16.86
C PRO A 194 -31.99 7.42 15.83
N ALA A 195 -31.82 7.15 14.53
CA ALA A 195 -32.79 7.42 13.46
C ALA A 195 -34.00 6.50 13.60
N TYR A 196 -33.72 5.21 13.82
CA TYR A 196 -34.72 4.17 13.97
C TYR A 196 -35.60 4.41 15.20
N SER A 197 -35.03 4.96 16.28
CA SER A 197 -35.75 5.28 17.51
C SER A 197 -36.76 6.41 17.34
N VAL A 198 -36.51 7.35 16.42
CA VAL A 198 -37.44 8.44 16.08
C VAL A 198 -38.54 7.92 15.15
N ASN A 199 -38.17 7.26 14.05
CA ASN A 199 -39.12 6.63 13.14
C ASN A 199 -38.52 5.37 12.51
N ARG A 200 -39.23 4.26 12.62
CA ARG A 200 -38.82 2.97 12.05
C ARG A 200 -38.63 3.04 10.53
N GLY A 201 -39.31 3.95 9.85
CA GLY A 201 -39.18 4.16 8.40
C GLY A 201 -37.76 4.52 7.94
N TYR A 202 -36.96 5.17 8.78
CA TYR A 202 -35.57 5.54 8.41
C TYR A 202 -34.65 4.32 8.21
N SER A 203 -35.02 3.14 8.73
CA SER A 203 -34.28 1.89 8.44
C SER A 203 -34.18 1.57 6.95
N ILE A 204 -35.18 1.97 6.16
CA ILE A 204 -35.23 1.71 4.71
C ILE A 204 -34.03 2.37 4.01
N PHE A 205 -33.62 3.56 4.45
CA PHE A 205 -32.46 4.26 3.89
C PHE A 205 -31.17 3.46 4.08
N PHE A 206 -30.89 3.04 5.33
CA PHE A 206 -29.68 2.28 5.66
C PHE A 206 -29.67 0.88 5.03
N ILE A 207 -30.81 0.18 5.02
CA ILE A 207 -30.94 -1.13 4.37
C ILE A 207 -30.68 -1.01 2.86
N THR A 208 -31.29 0.00 2.21
CA THR A 208 -31.10 0.22 0.77
C THR A 208 -29.64 0.54 0.44
N PHE A 209 -29.00 1.39 1.26
CA PHE A 209 -27.57 1.68 1.14
C PHE A 209 -26.71 0.41 1.26
N SER A 210 -26.91 -0.40 2.30
CA SER A 210 -26.12 -1.63 2.50
C SER A 210 -26.38 -2.67 1.41
N VAL A 211 -27.60 -2.80 0.90
CA VAL A 211 -27.91 -3.73 -0.19
C VAL A 211 -27.20 -3.35 -1.48
N ILE A 212 -27.25 -2.07 -1.84
CA ILE A 212 -26.59 -1.59 -3.06
C ILE A 212 -25.07 -1.58 -2.88
N GLY A 213 -24.56 -1.00 -1.79
CA GLY A 213 -23.13 -0.84 -1.55
C GLY A 213 -22.42 -2.17 -1.29
N THR A 214 -22.83 -2.88 -0.25
CA THR A 214 -22.13 -4.09 0.22
C THR A 214 -22.47 -5.30 -0.64
N TYR A 215 -23.74 -5.58 -0.92
CA TYR A 215 -24.09 -6.82 -1.64
C TYR A 215 -23.99 -6.69 -3.16
N CYS A 216 -24.22 -5.52 -3.75
CA CYS A 216 -24.07 -5.34 -5.19
C CYS A 216 -22.67 -4.85 -5.56
N LEU A 217 -22.26 -3.65 -5.10
CA LEU A 217 -21.03 -3.02 -5.58
C LEU A 217 -19.75 -3.74 -5.10
N MET A 218 -19.65 -4.18 -3.85
CA MET A 218 -18.44 -4.91 -3.38
C MET A 218 -18.29 -6.29 -4.03
N ASN A 219 -19.40 -7.00 -4.25
CA ASN A 219 -19.36 -8.29 -4.95
C ASN A 219 -19.00 -8.10 -6.43
N LEU A 220 -19.52 -7.07 -7.09
CA LEU A 220 -19.14 -6.69 -8.44
C LEU A 220 -17.65 -6.33 -8.53
N LEU A 221 -17.15 -5.53 -7.59
CA LEU A 221 -15.74 -5.16 -7.48
C LEU A 221 -14.85 -6.41 -7.39
N THR A 222 -15.23 -7.35 -6.52
CA THR A 222 -14.52 -8.63 -6.34
C THR A 222 -14.52 -9.44 -7.64
N ALA A 223 -15.66 -9.53 -8.33
CA ALA A 223 -15.77 -10.24 -9.60
C ALA A 223 -14.89 -9.64 -10.70
N ILE A 224 -14.82 -8.31 -10.79
CA ILE A 224 -13.98 -7.61 -11.78
C ILE A 224 -12.49 -7.83 -11.47
N ILE A 225 -12.08 -7.70 -10.21
CA ILE A 225 -10.71 -7.98 -9.78
C ILE A 225 -10.33 -9.43 -10.12
N TYR A 226 -11.21 -10.39 -9.85
CA TYR A 226 -10.99 -11.79 -10.16
C TYR A 226 -10.79 -12.03 -11.66
N ASN A 227 -11.66 -11.48 -12.51
CA ASN A 227 -11.56 -11.62 -13.97
C ASN A 227 -10.23 -11.05 -14.50
N GLN A 228 -9.80 -9.91 -13.98
CA GLN A 228 -8.54 -9.30 -14.41
C GLN A 228 -7.31 -10.06 -13.93
N PHE A 229 -7.34 -10.54 -12.69
CA PHE A 229 -6.26 -11.35 -12.16
C PHE A 229 -6.15 -12.69 -12.90
N ARG A 230 -7.28 -13.34 -13.21
CA ARG A 230 -7.32 -14.58 -14.01
C ARG A 230 -6.76 -14.36 -15.41
N GLY A 231 -7.16 -13.29 -16.10
CA GLY A 231 -6.61 -12.93 -17.41
C GLY A 231 -5.10 -12.72 -17.38
N TYR A 232 -4.60 -12.02 -16.37
CA TYR A 232 -3.16 -11.84 -16.17
C TYR A 232 -2.40 -13.16 -15.91
N LEU A 233 -2.93 -14.02 -15.03
CA LEU A 233 -2.29 -15.30 -14.70
C LEU A 233 -2.10 -16.15 -15.96
N LEU A 234 -3.12 -16.24 -16.82
CA LEU A 234 -3.03 -16.97 -18.08
C LEU A 234 -1.93 -16.41 -18.99
N MET A 235 -1.86 -15.08 -19.16
CA MET A 235 -0.82 -14.43 -19.95
C MET A 235 0.59 -14.65 -19.37
N SER A 236 0.73 -14.64 -18.04
CA SER A 236 1.99 -14.89 -17.35
C SER A 236 2.50 -16.31 -17.57
N VAL A 237 1.60 -17.31 -17.46
CA VAL A 237 1.89 -18.72 -17.73
C VAL A 237 2.29 -18.93 -19.19
N GLN A 238 1.53 -18.38 -20.15
CA GLN A 238 1.86 -18.46 -21.57
C GLN A 238 3.23 -17.84 -21.88
N THR A 239 3.53 -16.66 -21.32
CA THR A 239 4.83 -16.00 -21.49
C THR A 239 5.97 -16.87 -20.94
N SER A 240 5.76 -17.55 -19.79
CA SER A 240 6.75 -18.46 -19.22
C SER A 240 7.02 -19.66 -20.14
N ILE A 241 5.97 -20.26 -20.71
CA ILE A 241 6.08 -21.36 -21.67
C ILE A 241 6.81 -20.92 -22.94
N ILE A 242 6.48 -19.76 -23.49
CA ILE A 242 7.12 -19.21 -24.71
C ILE A 242 8.61 -18.99 -24.47
N ARG A 243 8.99 -18.37 -23.34
CA ARG A 243 10.41 -18.16 -23.00
C ARG A 243 11.18 -19.47 -22.88
N ARG A 244 10.57 -20.49 -22.26
CA ARG A 244 11.16 -21.84 -22.17
C ARG A 244 11.38 -22.45 -23.56
N ARG A 245 10.38 -22.37 -24.45
CA ARG A 245 10.49 -22.89 -25.82
C ARG A 245 11.56 -22.17 -26.65
N LEU A 246 11.62 -20.85 -26.56
CA LEU A 246 12.65 -20.05 -27.23
C LEU A 246 14.05 -20.42 -26.74
N GLY A 247 14.24 -20.59 -25.42
CA GLY A 247 15.52 -21.02 -24.86
C GLY A 247 15.95 -22.40 -25.35
N ILE A 248 15.03 -23.37 -25.38
CA ILE A 248 15.30 -24.72 -25.90
C ILE A 248 15.67 -24.68 -27.39
N ARG A 249 14.94 -23.89 -28.20
CA ARG A 249 15.20 -23.77 -29.63
C ARG A 249 16.55 -23.11 -29.91
N ALA A 250 16.89 -22.05 -29.18
CA ALA A 250 18.19 -21.40 -29.30
C ALA A 250 19.33 -22.35 -28.92
N ALA A 251 19.19 -23.10 -27.82
CA ALA A 251 20.18 -24.10 -27.41
C ALA A 251 20.35 -25.20 -28.48
N PHE A 252 19.24 -25.71 -29.03
CA PHE A 252 19.28 -26.70 -30.12
C PHE A 252 20.01 -26.16 -31.35
N GLN A 253 19.72 -24.93 -31.77
CA GLN A 253 20.36 -24.32 -32.95
C GLN A 253 21.87 -24.17 -32.78
N VAL A 254 22.33 -23.76 -31.59
CA VAL A 254 23.77 -23.64 -31.29
C VAL A 254 24.45 -25.02 -31.32
N LEU A 255 23.80 -26.06 -30.80
CA LEU A 255 24.34 -27.42 -30.78
C LEU A 255 24.29 -28.10 -32.15
N SER A 256 23.28 -27.83 -32.98
CA SER A 256 23.12 -28.43 -34.31
C SER A 256 24.01 -27.81 -35.38
N CYS A 257 24.58 -26.63 -35.11
CA CYS A 257 25.51 -25.94 -36.00
C CYS A 257 26.99 -26.25 -35.68
N GLN A 258 27.26 -27.10 -34.68
CA GLN A 258 28.54 -27.79 -34.49
C GLN A 258 28.49 -29.16 -35.17
#